data_AF-A0A1J5SPS6-F1
#
_entry.id   AF-A0A1J5SPS6-F1
#
_cell.length_a   1.000
_cell.length_b   1.000
_cell.length_c   1.000
_cell.angle_alpha   90.00
_cell.angle_beta   90.00
_cell.angle_gamma   90.00
#
_symmetry.space_group_name_H-M   'P 1'
#
loop_
_entity.id
_entity.type
_entity.pdbx_description
1 polymer ?
#
loop_
_entity_poly.entity_id
_entity_poly.type
_entity_poly.pdbx_seq_one_letter_code
_entity_poly.pdbx_strand_id
1 'polypeptide(L)'
;MDNITHAATERSPEVAFDFANSHLRLKGESYPEDVAAFYGPLLTALDRWLAGRSGSALTLDIELVYFNSSSAKALMNLFLMLDKAGAAGNSVSINWRFSEDDDIMEEFGEDFAEDLQHVRFTLCPLPAS
;
A
#
# COMPACT_ATOMS: atom_id res chain seq x y z
N MET A 1 13.59 7.39 -12.14
CA MET A 1 13.80 6.31 -11.16
C MET A 1 13.48 5.03 -11.89
N ASP A 2 14.28 3.98 -11.69
CA ASP A 2 13.99 2.66 -12.25
C ASP A 2 12.89 1.99 -11.44
N ASN A 3 12.04 1.19 -12.10
CA ASN A 3 10.93 0.51 -11.43
C ASN A 3 11.43 -0.43 -10.31
N ILE A 4 10.65 -0.53 -9.24
CA ILE A 4 10.88 -1.51 -8.17
C ILE A 4 10.11 -2.77 -8.50
N THR A 5 10.77 -3.91 -8.43
CA THR A 5 10.13 -5.23 -8.58
C THR A 5 10.74 -6.20 -7.58
N HIS A 6 9.91 -6.70 -6.67
CA HIS A 6 10.23 -7.78 -5.74
C HIS A 6 9.17 -8.86 -5.88
N ALA A 7 9.58 -10.09 -6.14
CA ALA A 7 8.66 -11.21 -6.21
C ALA A 7 8.11 -11.53 -4.81
N ALA A 8 6.85 -11.98 -4.75
CA ALA A 8 6.30 -12.52 -3.52
C ALA A 8 7.13 -13.71 -3.03
N THR A 9 7.19 -13.87 -1.71
CA THR A 9 7.66 -15.09 -1.06
C THR A 9 6.53 -15.67 -0.22
N GLU A 10 6.79 -16.78 0.47
CA GLU A 10 5.84 -17.33 1.43
C GLU A 10 5.46 -16.34 2.55
N ARG A 11 6.31 -15.36 2.85
CA ARG A 11 6.13 -14.44 4.00
C ARG A 11 6.14 -12.96 3.65
N SER A 12 6.40 -12.61 2.40
CA SER A 12 6.55 -11.22 1.97
C SER A 12 5.80 -10.96 0.68
N PRO A 13 5.17 -9.78 0.53
CA PRO A 13 4.34 -9.54 -0.63
C PRO A 13 5.21 -9.32 -1.85
N GLU A 14 4.63 -9.55 -3.02
CA GLU A 14 5.11 -8.92 -4.24
C GLU A 14 5.09 -7.40 -4.05
N VAL A 15 6.13 -6.72 -4.54
CA VAL A 15 6.18 -5.27 -4.65
C VAL A 15 6.44 -4.92 -6.10
N ALA A 16 5.52 -4.19 -6.72
CA ALA A 16 5.71 -3.66 -8.05
C ALA A 16 5.41 -2.15 -8.05
N PHE A 17 6.46 -1.33 -8.17
CA PHE A 17 6.31 0.11 -8.32
C PHE A 17 6.74 0.54 -9.72
N ASP A 18 5.76 0.91 -10.54
CA ASP A 18 5.95 1.61 -11.79
C ASP A 18 5.94 3.13 -11.55
N PHE A 19 7.14 3.74 -11.54
CA PHE A 19 7.28 5.17 -11.31
C PHE A 19 6.82 6.02 -12.48
N ALA A 20 6.80 5.48 -13.70
CA ALA A 20 6.38 6.20 -14.89
C ALA A 20 4.85 6.30 -14.94
N ASN A 21 4.17 5.24 -14.53
CA ASN A 21 2.71 5.19 -14.45
C ASN A 21 2.15 5.56 -13.07
N SER A 22 3.00 5.93 -12.11
CA SER A 22 2.62 6.26 -10.74
C SER A 22 1.76 5.16 -10.09
N HIS A 23 2.17 3.91 -10.25
CA HIS A 23 1.37 2.76 -9.82
C HIS A 23 2.18 1.83 -8.94
N LEU A 24 1.78 1.70 -7.68
CA LEU A 24 2.34 0.78 -6.70
C LEU A 24 1.36 -0.36 -6.45
N ARG A 25 1.87 -1.59 -6.44
CA ARG A 25 1.10 -2.79 -6.10
C ARG A 25 1.80 -3.60 -5.02
N LEU A 26 1.02 -4.05 -4.04
CA LEU A 26 1.43 -5.00 -3.00
C LEU A 26 0.49 -6.20 -3.04
N LYS A 27 1.02 -7.42 -3.19
CA LYS A 27 0.19 -8.62 -3.33
C LYS A 27 0.76 -9.84 -2.60
N GLY A 28 -0.10 -10.60 -1.90
CA GLY A 28 0.26 -11.87 -1.26
C GLY A 28 0.36 -11.79 0.25
N GLU A 29 1.38 -12.41 0.82
CA GLU A 29 1.56 -12.57 2.27
C GLU A 29 2.43 -11.48 2.87
N SER A 30 2.15 -10.95 4.06
CA SER A 30 3.02 -9.95 4.70
C SER A 30 3.28 -10.19 6.18
N TYR A 31 4.23 -11.07 6.45
CA TYR A 31 4.75 -11.34 7.79
C TYR A 31 6.26 -11.65 7.75
N PRO A 32 7.09 -10.78 7.13
CA PRO A 32 8.52 -11.02 7.02
C PRO A 32 9.19 -11.01 8.40
N GLU A 33 10.32 -11.71 8.52
CA GLU A 33 11.09 -11.77 9.77
C GLU A 33 11.62 -10.40 10.20
N ASP A 34 12.03 -9.59 9.22
CA ASP A 34 12.44 -8.19 9.41
C ASP A 34 11.60 -7.26 8.53
N VAL A 35 10.52 -6.74 9.13
CA VAL A 35 9.59 -5.80 8.48
C VAL A 35 10.27 -4.49 8.10
N ALA A 36 11.22 -4.01 8.91
CA ALA A 36 11.91 -2.76 8.64
C ALA A 36 12.87 -2.89 7.46
N ALA A 37 13.60 -4.00 7.38
CA ALA A 37 14.45 -4.29 6.22
C ALA A 37 13.63 -4.48 4.93
N PHE A 38 12.42 -5.03 5.03
CA PHE A 38 11.54 -5.23 3.87
C PHE A 38 10.88 -3.93 3.38
N TYR A 39 10.15 -3.22 4.24
CA TYR A 39 9.38 -2.03 3.83
C TYR A 39 10.23 -0.75 3.78
N GLY A 40 11.33 -0.67 4.51
CA GLY A 40 12.17 0.53 4.60
C GLY A 40 12.67 1.05 3.25
N PRO A 41 13.21 0.19 2.35
CA PRO A 41 13.62 0.60 1.02
C PRO A 41 12.46 1.13 0.17
N LEU A 42 11.28 0.49 0.24
CA LEU A 42 10.09 0.93 -0.49
C LEU A 42 9.60 2.30 0.00
N LEU A 43 9.46 2.48 1.32
CA LEU A 43 9.06 3.75 1.93
C LEU A 43 10.04 4.88 1.57
N THR A 44 11.34 4.60 1.59
CA THR A 44 12.38 5.57 1.21
C THR A 44 12.28 5.94 -0.27
N ALA A 45 12.02 4.97 -1.14
CA ALA A 45 11.89 5.22 -2.56
C ALA A 45 10.62 6.02 -2.90
N LEU A 46 9.51 5.72 -2.23
CA LEU A 46 8.25 6.45 -2.37
C LEU A 46 8.36 7.89 -1.85
N ASP A 47 8.95 8.11 -0.68
CA ASP A 47 9.19 9.44 -0.13
C ASP A 47 10.03 10.30 -1.09
N ARG A 48 11.14 9.74 -1.60
CA ARG A 48 11.98 10.40 -2.62
C ARG A 48 11.23 10.68 -3.91
N TRP A 49 10.35 9.76 -4.34
CA TRP A 49 9.56 9.97 -5.54
C TRP A 49 8.55 11.09 -5.34
N LEU A 50 7.90 11.18 -4.18
CA LEU A 50 6.94 12.23 -3.83
C LEU A 50 7.58 13.59 -3.56
N ALA A 51 8.86 13.62 -3.16
CA ALA A 51 9.57 14.84 -2.80
C ALA A 51 9.50 15.91 -3.89
N GLY A 52 8.90 17.07 -3.57
CA GLY A 52 8.77 18.21 -4.47
C GLY A 52 7.73 18.06 -5.58
N ARG A 53 6.91 17.00 -5.55
CA ARG A 53 5.80 16.80 -6.49
C ARG A 53 4.49 17.32 -5.91
N SER A 54 3.77 18.09 -6.70
CA SER A 54 2.40 18.54 -6.45
C SER A 54 1.56 18.37 -7.72
N GLY A 55 0.27 18.03 -7.58
CA GLY A 55 -0.61 17.78 -8.73
C GLY A 55 -0.29 16.49 -9.50
N SER A 56 0.53 15.60 -8.96
CA SER A 56 0.74 14.26 -9.51
C SER A 56 -0.40 13.33 -9.08
N ALA A 57 -0.69 12.32 -9.91
CA ALA A 57 -1.54 11.19 -9.51
C ALA A 57 -0.66 10.03 -9.03
N LEU A 58 -1.13 9.27 -8.04
CA LEU A 58 -0.58 7.99 -7.60
C LEU A 58 -1.73 7.02 -7.29
N THR A 59 -1.59 5.78 -7.75
CA THR A 59 -2.48 4.67 -7.35
C THR A 59 -1.69 3.61 -6.60
N LEU A 60 -2.22 3.18 -5.46
CA LEU A 60 -1.77 2.04 -4.69
C LEU A 60 -2.85 0.96 -4.73
N ASP A 61 -2.54 -0.23 -5.25
CA ASP A 61 -3.37 -1.43 -5.06
C ASP A 61 -2.74 -2.33 -4.01
N ILE A 62 -3.57 -2.78 -3.07
CA ILE A 62 -3.19 -3.77 -2.05
C ILE A 62 -4.11 -4.97 -2.20
N GLU A 63 -3.51 -6.16 -2.26
CA GLU A 63 -4.21 -7.44 -2.32
C GLU A 63 -3.46 -8.44 -1.41
N LEU A 64 -3.58 -8.25 -0.10
CA LEU A 64 -2.91 -9.10 0.89
C LEU A 64 -3.84 -10.21 1.37
N VAL A 65 -3.29 -11.41 1.55
CA VAL A 65 -4.01 -12.59 2.05
C VAL A 65 -3.91 -12.69 3.57
N TYR A 66 -2.74 -12.35 4.12
CA TYR A 66 -2.54 -12.23 5.56
C TYR A 66 -1.40 -11.26 5.84
N PHE A 67 -1.48 -10.58 6.98
CA PHE A 67 -0.39 -9.79 7.50
C PHE A 67 -0.34 -9.80 9.03
N ASN A 68 0.86 -9.70 9.60
CA ASN A 68 1.02 -9.65 11.05
C ASN A 68 0.97 -8.19 11.58
N SER A 69 0.94 -8.04 12.90
CA SER A 69 0.85 -6.72 13.54
C SER A 69 2.03 -5.78 13.23
N SER A 70 3.22 -6.33 12.92
CA SER A 70 4.37 -5.51 12.54
C SER A 70 4.22 -4.98 11.11
N SER A 71 3.73 -5.80 10.19
CA SER A 71 3.38 -5.38 8.82
C SER A 71 2.21 -4.39 8.82
N ALA A 72 1.20 -4.56 9.68
CA ALA A 72 0.11 -3.60 9.84
C ALA A 72 0.63 -2.19 10.17
N LYS A 73 1.61 -2.07 11.07
CA LYS A 73 2.27 -0.79 11.38
C LYS A 73 3.04 -0.21 10.19
N ALA A 74 3.69 -1.07 9.39
CA ALA A 74 4.40 -0.62 8.19
C ALA A 74 3.43 -0.14 7.10
N LEU A 75 2.29 -0.82 6.91
CA LEU A 75 1.21 -0.40 6.02
C LEU A 75 0.60 0.92 6.47
N MET A 76 0.33 1.10 7.77
CA MET A 76 -0.13 2.39 8.29
C MET A 76 0.86 3.51 7.99
N ASN A 77 2.16 3.29 8.21
CA ASN A 77 3.19 4.29 7.88
C ASN A 77 3.20 4.64 6.38
N LEU A 78 2.98 3.65 5.50
CA LEU A 78 2.82 3.86 4.06
C LEU A 78 1.58 4.72 3.78
N PHE A 79 0.43 4.41 4.37
CA PHE A 79 -0.81 5.16 4.17
C PHE A 79 -0.72 6.60 4.67
N LEU A 80 -0.17 6.83 5.85
CA LEU A 80 0.02 8.18 6.40
C LEU A 80 0.99 9.02 5.55
N MET A 81 2.01 8.39 4.95
CA MET A 81 2.90 9.06 3.98
C MET A 81 2.13 9.50 2.73
N LEU A 82 1.23 8.63 2.24
CA LEU A 82 0.37 8.90 1.11
C LEU A 82 -0.69 9.97 1.40
N ASP A 83 -1.26 9.96 2.61
CA ASP A 83 -2.19 10.98 3.07
C ASP A 83 -1.55 12.36 3.12
N LYS A 84 -0.34 12.44 3.66
CA LYS A 84 0.45 13.67 3.64
C LYS A 84 0.70 14.16 2.20
N ALA A 85 0.94 13.25 1.26
CA ALA A 85 1.08 13.62 -0.16
C ALA A 85 -0.22 14.14 -0.77
N GLY A 86 -1.37 13.54 -0.40
CA GLY A 86 -2.70 14.02 -0.72
C GLY A 86 -2.95 15.43 -0.19
N ALA A 87 -2.60 15.68 1.09
CA ALA A 87 -2.70 16.99 1.73
C ALA A 87 -1.83 18.05 1.03
N ALA A 88 -0.71 17.64 0.42
CA ALA A 88 0.15 18.49 -0.41
C ALA A 88 -0.38 18.72 -1.84
N GLY A 89 -1.60 18.26 -2.16
CA GLY A 89 -2.27 18.51 -3.44
C GLY A 89 -2.02 17.46 -4.52
N ASN A 90 -1.53 16.26 -4.16
CA ASN A 90 -1.47 15.14 -5.09
C ASN A 90 -2.80 14.37 -5.09
N SER A 91 -3.15 13.77 -6.22
CA SER A 91 -4.30 12.87 -6.29
C SER A 91 -3.84 11.45 -5.94
N VAL A 92 -4.27 10.95 -4.80
CA VAL A 92 -3.87 9.63 -4.30
C VAL A 92 -5.09 8.72 -4.20
N SER A 93 -5.02 7.56 -4.84
CA SER A 93 -6.02 6.50 -4.75
C SER A 93 -5.40 5.27 -4.10
N ILE A 94 -6.05 4.72 -3.08
CA ILE A 94 -5.69 3.47 -2.42
C ILE A 94 -6.85 2.51 -2.62
N ASN A 95 -6.59 1.40 -3.32
CA ASN A 95 -7.55 0.33 -3.53
C ASN A 95 -7.17 -0.84 -2.63
N TRP A 96 -8.00 -1.12 -1.64
CA TRP A 96 -7.85 -2.24 -0.74
C TRP A 96 -8.68 -3.42 -1.25
N ARG A 97 -8.01 -4.43 -1.78
CA ARG A 97 -8.61 -5.60 -2.42
C ARG A 97 -8.53 -6.79 -1.48
N PHE A 98 -9.67 -7.43 -1.26
CA PHE A 98 -9.82 -8.56 -0.34
C PHE A 98 -10.86 -9.53 -0.90
N SER A 99 -10.87 -10.76 -0.42
CA SER A 99 -11.91 -11.74 -0.82
C SER A 99 -13.25 -11.35 -0.20
N GLU A 100 -14.35 -11.45 -0.94
CA GLU A 100 -15.69 -11.05 -0.46
C GLU A 100 -16.22 -11.90 0.72
N ASP A 101 -15.56 -13.01 1.04
CA ASP A 101 -15.83 -13.89 2.18
C ASP A 101 -14.82 -13.73 3.34
N ASP A 102 -13.92 -12.75 3.26
CA ASP A 102 -12.93 -12.42 4.29
C ASP A 102 -13.31 -11.13 5.03
N ASP A 103 -14.26 -11.27 5.97
CA ASP A 103 -14.74 -10.19 6.83
C ASP A 103 -13.60 -9.52 7.63
N ILE A 104 -12.54 -10.27 7.97
CA ILE A 104 -11.40 -9.75 8.74
C ILE A 104 -10.58 -8.79 7.88
N MET A 105 -10.30 -9.16 6.62
CA MET A 105 -9.60 -8.27 5.70
C MET A 105 -10.43 -7.05 5.32
N GLU A 106 -11.77 -7.17 5.28
CA GLU A 106 -12.67 -6.03 5.14
C GLU A 106 -12.52 -5.06 6.32
N GLU A 107 -12.68 -5.55 7.55
CA GLU A 107 -12.57 -4.77 8.79
C GLU A 107 -11.22 -4.04 8.87
N PHE A 108 -10.12 -4.72 8.54
CA PHE A 108 -8.80 -4.06 8.49
C PHE A 108 -8.75 -2.93 7.46
N GLY A 109 -9.36 -3.11 6.29
CA GLY A 109 -9.43 -2.07 5.28
C GLY A 109 -10.22 -0.86 5.75
N GLU A 110 -11.33 -1.08 6.46
CA GLU A 110 -12.15 -0.04 7.08
C GLU A 110 -11.35 0.72 8.14
N ASP A 111 -10.72 0.00 9.08
CA ASP A 111 -9.87 0.57 10.14
C ASP A 111 -8.77 1.48 9.56
N PHE A 112 -8.07 1.01 8.51
CA PHE A 112 -7.05 1.83 7.86
C PHE A 112 -7.63 3.08 7.21
N ALA A 113 -8.83 3.00 6.63
CA ALA A 113 -9.47 4.12 5.96
C ALA A 113 -9.88 5.23 6.94
N GLU A 114 -10.27 4.88 8.17
CA GLU A 114 -10.71 5.85 9.19
C GLU A 114 -9.61 6.85 9.59
N ASP A 115 -8.34 6.45 9.52
CA ASP A 115 -7.18 7.29 9.86
C ASP A 115 -6.75 8.25 8.73
N LEU A 116 -7.40 8.20 7.56
CA LEU A 116 -6.98 8.93 6.35
C LEU A 116 -8.02 9.98 5.93
N GLN A 117 -7.54 11.15 5.47
CA GLN A 117 -8.38 12.32 5.22
C GLN A 117 -8.22 12.92 3.82
N HIS A 118 -7.07 12.73 3.19
CA HIS A 118 -6.66 13.43 1.98
C HIS A 118 -6.43 12.51 0.78
N VAL A 119 -6.76 11.22 0.93
CA VAL A 119 -6.69 10.21 -0.13
C VAL A 119 -8.07 9.67 -0.44
N ARG A 120 -8.24 9.12 -1.63
CA ARG A 120 -9.38 8.26 -1.93
C ARG A 120 -9.03 6.83 -1.53
N PHE A 121 -9.58 6.36 -0.41
CA PHE A 121 -9.53 4.95 -0.04
C PHE A 121 -10.77 4.23 -0.59
N THR A 122 -10.60 3.05 -1.18
CA THR A 122 -11.70 2.28 -1.76
C THR A 122 -11.54 0.81 -1.43
N LEU A 123 -12.53 0.25 -0.73
CA LEU A 123 -12.68 -1.17 -0.51
C LEU A 123 -13.13 -1.83 -1.82
N CYS A 124 -12.43 -2.88 -2.23
CA CYS A 124 -12.61 -3.56 -3.51
C CYS A 124 -12.75 -5.07 -3.27
N PRO A 125 -13.94 -5.56 -2.88
CA PRO A 125 -14.17 -6.99 -2.73
C PRO A 125 -13.92 -7.72 -4.05
N LEU A 126 -13.25 -8.85 -3.96
CA LEU A 126 -12.96 -9.77 -5.06
C LEU A 126 -13.88 -10.98 -4.92
N PRO A 127 -14.42 -11.52 -6.04
CA PRO A 127 -15.23 -12.73 -5.99
C PRO A 127 -14.48 -13.87 -5.28
N ALA A 128 -15.18 -14.61 -4.42
CA ALA A 128 -14.61 -15.79 -3.80
C ALA A 128 -14.18 -16.80 -4.88
N SER A 129 -13.02 -17.43 -4.70
CA SER A 129 -12.46 -18.42 -5.65
C SER A 129 -13.03 -19.81 -5.49
#